data_AF-A0A376L8U5-F1
#
_entry.id   AF-A0A376L8U5-F1
#
_cell.length_a   1.000
_cell.length_b   1.000
_cell.length_c   1.000
_cell.angle_alpha   90.00
_cell.angle_beta   90.00
_cell.angle_gamma   90.00
#
_symmetry.space_group_name_H-M   'P 1'
#
loop_
_entity.id
_entity.type
_entity.pdbx_description
1 polymer ?
#
loop_
_entity_poly.entity_id
_entity_poly.type
_entity_poly.pdbx_seq_one_letter_code
_entity_poly.pdbx_strand_id
1 'polypeptide(L)'
;MANNASGGAVFLQQSAEFTISPQNETGMTLFANNSISGEYNNGGAIFAKENSTINLANVIFDSNVAGGYGGAIYSAGTNDAGDMDLNITNAIFANNIANDGKGGAIYSINNDIYLSDVIFDNNQAYTSTSYSDGDGGAIDVTDNSTDNTHLSGKTIINNTSFTNNYAEGYGGAIYTSSTTSPYLIDISVDDNYDQNNGVMIDENNSASGYDHSATAAAGGLYVYRS
;
A
#
# COMPACT_ATOMS: atom_id res chain seq x y z
N MET A 1 19.86 6.77 -16.50
CA MET A 1 20.15 6.44 -15.09
C MET A 1 19.91 4.96 -14.91
N ALA A 2 20.81 4.25 -14.22
CA ALA A 2 20.70 2.81 -14.03
C ALA A 2 19.41 2.47 -13.28
N ASN A 3 18.65 1.50 -13.80
CA ASN A 3 17.51 0.90 -13.10
C ASN A 3 18.04 0.26 -11.81
N ASN A 4 17.93 0.92 -10.67
CA ASN A 4 18.15 0.26 -9.40
C ASN A 4 16.84 -0.49 -9.07
N ALA A 5 16.82 -1.72 -9.58
CA ALA A 5 15.92 -2.78 -9.21
C ALA A 5 16.06 -3.08 -7.72
N SER A 6 14.95 -3.23 -7.00
CA SER A 6 15.02 -4.05 -5.79
C SER A 6 13.65 -4.48 -5.35
N GLY A 7 13.48 -5.80 -5.19
CA GLY A 7 12.61 -6.41 -4.19
C GLY A 7 13.49 -7.33 -3.34
N GLY A 8 13.39 -7.30 -2.01
CA GLY A 8 14.34 -8.05 -1.16
C GLY A 8 14.25 -9.57 -1.32
N ALA A 9 13.08 -10.09 -1.70
CA ALA A 9 12.85 -11.52 -2.00
C ALA A 9 12.46 -11.77 -3.46
N VAL A 10 11.57 -10.95 -4.03
CA VAL A 10 11.01 -11.14 -5.38
C VAL A 10 11.12 -9.85 -6.17
N PHE A 11 11.71 -9.95 -7.37
CA PHE A 11 11.76 -8.88 -8.34
C PHE A 11 11.02 -9.32 -9.60
N LEU A 12 9.95 -8.62 -9.94
CA LEU A 12 9.17 -8.82 -11.15
C LEU A 12 9.56 -7.78 -12.18
N GLN A 13 10.09 -8.26 -13.30
CA GLN A 13 10.35 -7.44 -14.48
C GLN A 13 9.05 -7.24 -15.26
N GLN A 14 8.97 -6.14 -16.03
CA GLN A 14 7.83 -5.75 -16.87
C GLN A 14 6.99 -6.92 -17.41
N SER A 15 5.67 -6.86 -17.19
CA SER A 15 4.70 -7.87 -17.65
C SER A 15 4.86 -9.27 -17.04
N ALA A 16 5.45 -9.39 -15.85
CA ALA A 16 5.52 -10.65 -15.13
C ALA A 16 4.30 -10.87 -14.24
N GLU A 17 3.89 -12.13 -14.13
CA GLU A 17 2.85 -12.55 -13.18
C GLU A 17 3.51 -13.31 -12.03
N PHE A 18 3.13 -12.96 -10.80
CA PHE A 18 3.52 -13.68 -9.60
C PHE A 18 2.31 -14.09 -8.78
N THR A 19 2.11 -15.40 -8.67
CA THR A 19 0.95 -15.98 -8.01
C THR A 19 1.38 -16.90 -6.87
N ILE A 20 0.90 -16.62 -5.66
CA ILE A 20 0.95 -17.53 -4.51
C ILE A 20 -0.47 -17.91 -4.17
N SER A 21 -0.78 -19.19 -4.34
CA SER A 21 -2.01 -19.80 -3.88
C SER A 21 -1.67 -21.04 -3.07
N PRO A 22 -2.21 -21.21 -1.85
CA PRO A 22 -1.99 -22.44 -1.12
C PRO A 22 -2.74 -23.58 -1.81
N GLN A 23 -2.15 -24.77 -1.82
CA GLN A 23 -2.87 -25.96 -2.28
C GLN A 23 -3.94 -26.39 -1.26
N ASN A 24 -3.77 -26.05 0.03
CA ASN A 24 -4.62 -26.46 1.15
C ASN A 24 -4.83 -25.32 2.16
N GLU A 25 -5.98 -25.25 2.84
CA GLU A 25 -6.42 -24.12 3.69
C GLU A 25 -5.66 -23.87 5.01
N THR A 26 -4.52 -24.52 5.27
CA THR A 26 -3.89 -24.47 6.62
C THR A 26 -2.51 -23.80 6.68
N GLY A 27 -1.89 -23.49 5.54
CA GLY A 27 -0.55 -22.91 5.48
C GLY A 27 -0.54 -21.49 4.94
N MET A 28 0.26 -20.62 5.55
CA MET A 28 0.58 -19.29 5.02
C MET A 28 2.03 -19.22 4.53
N THR A 29 2.29 -18.49 3.45
CA THR A 29 3.64 -18.21 2.97
C THR A 29 4.20 -16.97 3.68
N LEU A 30 5.39 -17.08 4.27
CA LEU A 30 6.02 -16.01 5.04
C LEU A 30 7.14 -15.31 4.25
N PHE A 31 7.01 -13.99 4.10
CA PHE A 31 8.07 -13.06 3.72
C PHE A 31 8.47 -12.26 4.97
N ALA A 32 9.57 -12.65 5.61
CA ALA A 32 10.01 -12.01 6.84
C ALA A 32 11.44 -11.46 6.76
N ASN A 33 11.66 -10.30 7.36
CA ASN A 33 12.98 -9.67 7.51
C ASN A 33 13.69 -9.41 6.17
N ASN A 34 12.95 -9.21 5.08
CA ASN A 34 13.55 -8.78 3.82
C ASN A 34 13.81 -7.28 3.92
N SER A 35 15.06 -6.87 3.71
CA SER A 35 15.46 -5.48 3.85
C SER A 35 16.30 -5.05 2.66
N ILE A 36 15.94 -3.89 2.10
CA ILE A 36 16.77 -3.19 1.12
C ILE A 36 17.00 -1.75 1.59
N SER A 37 18.26 -1.33 1.61
CA SER A 37 18.65 0.01 2.09
C SER A 37 18.82 1.00 0.95
N GLY A 38 18.57 2.28 1.22
CA GLY A 38 18.78 3.39 0.28
C GLY A 38 17.47 3.97 -0.23
N GLU A 39 17.38 5.30 -0.24
CA GLU A 39 16.15 6.07 -0.53
C GLU A 39 15.38 5.55 -1.76
N TYR A 40 16.07 5.20 -2.85
CA TYR A 40 15.42 4.81 -4.10
C TYR A 40 15.14 3.30 -4.26
N ASN A 41 15.38 2.53 -3.19
CA ASN A 41 15.19 1.09 -3.21
C ASN A 41 13.87 0.73 -2.54
N ASN A 42 12.90 0.36 -3.37
CA ASN A 42 11.52 0.10 -2.96
C ASN A 42 11.29 -1.39 -2.67
N GLY A 43 10.12 -1.75 -2.14
CA GLY A 43 9.64 -3.13 -2.07
C GLY A 43 10.51 -4.03 -1.19
N GLY A 44 10.46 -3.87 0.13
CA GLY A 44 11.35 -4.60 1.04
C GLY A 44 11.30 -6.12 0.83
N ALA A 45 10.14 -6.69 0.50
CA ALA A 45 10.01 -8.09 0.08
C ALA A 45 9.78 -8.24 -1.44
N ILE A 46 8.78 -7.54 -2.00
CA ILE A 46 8.38 -7.69 -3.40
C ILE A 46 8.46 -6.35 -4.11
N PHE A 47 9.06 -6.36 -5.30
CA PHE A 47 9.05 -5.25 -6.22
C PHE A 47 8.49 -5.68 -7.56
N ALA A 48 7.42 -5.01 -7.97
CA ALA A 48 6.80 -5.14 -9.29
C ALA A 48 7.06 -3.90 -10.13
N LYS A 49 7.70 -4.13 -11.28
CA LYS A 49 7.80 -3.12 -12.33
C LYS A 49 6.51 -3.08 -13.16
N GLU A 50 6.32 -1.99 -13.90
CA GLU A 50 5.23 -1.72 -14.85
C GLU A 50 4.59 -2.99 -15.45
N ASN A 51 3.26 -3.07 -15.33
CA ASN A 51 2.39 -4.10 -15.90
C ASN A 51 2.62 -5.50 -15.35
N SER A 52 3.22 -5.62 -14.16
CA SER A 52 3.28 -6.90 -13.47
C SER A 52 2.02 -7.12 -12.64
N THR A 53 1.55 -8.37 -12.61
CA THR A 53 0.40 -8.78 -11.82
C THR A 53 0.85 -9.57 -10.59
N ILE A 54 0.36 -9.20 -9.42
CA ILE A 54 0.62 -9.88 -8.16
C ILE A 54 -0.70 -10.47 -7.61
N ASN A 55 -0.77 -11.79 -7.51
CA ASN A 55 -1.89 -12.52 -6.92
C ASN A 55 -1.42 -13.28 -5.67
N LEU A 56 -1.77 -12.82 -4.49
CA LEU A 56 -1.33 -13.42 -3.24
C LEU A 56 -2.52 -13.89 -2.41
N ALA A 57 -2.49 -15.15 -1.99
CA ALA A 57 -3.44 -15.70 -1.04
C ALA A 57 -2.69 -16.37 0.10
N ASN A 58 -3.14 -16.17 1.34
CA ASN A 58 -2.59 -16.85 2.52
C ASN A 58 -1.10 -16.52 2.70
N VAL A 59 -0.80 -15.23 2.87
CA VAL A 59 0.58 -14.72 2.96
C VAL A 59 0.77 -13.86 4.21
N ILE A 60 1.98 -13.88 4.76
CA ILE A 60 2.40 -13.01 5.85
C ILE A 60 3.63 -12.24 5.37
N PHE A 61 3.58 -10.92 5.52
CA PHE A 61 4.71 -10.02 5.39
C PHE A 61 5.04 -9.47 6.77
N ASP A 62 6.14 -9.91 7.36
CA ASP A 62 6.55 -9.47 8.69
C ASP A 62 7.92 -8.81 8.69
N SER A 63 8.03 -7.63 9.29
CA SER A 63 9.31 -6.96 9.52
C SER A 63 10.12 -6.72 8.22
N ASN A 64 9.46 -6.46 7.09
CA ASN A 64 10.15 -6.11 5.84
C ASN A 64 10.40 -4.61 5.78
N VAL A 65 11.55 -4.22 5.22
CA VAL A 65 12.01 -2.83 5.22
C VAL A 65 12.47 -2.40 3.84
N ALA A 66 11.87 -1.35 3.31
CA ALA A 66 12.37 -0.63 2.14
C ALA A 66 13.05 0.66 2.58
N GLY A 67 14.14 1.02 1.89
CA GLY A 67 14.73 2.35 2.01
C GLY A 67 13.80 3.39 1.42
N GLY A 68 13.12 3.07 0.31
CA GLY A 68 12.10 3.90 -0.30
C GLY A 68 10.68 3.43 0.01
N TYR A 69 9.88 3.28 -1.04
CA TYR A 69 8.44 3.04 -0.97
C TYR A 69 8.10 1.56 -0.80
N GLY A 70 6.98 1.27 -0.15
CA GLY A 70 6.45 -0.09 -0.04
C GLY A 70 7.33 -0.98 0.83
N GLY A 71 7.24 -0.81 2.16
CA GLY A 71 8.11 -1.54 3.09
C GLY A 71 8.06 -3.06 2.92
N ALA A 72 6.90 -3.61 2.52
CA ALA A 72 6.79 -4.98 2.04
C ALA A 72 6.70 -5.05 0.51
N ILE A 73 5.73 -4.36 -0.09
CA ILE A 73 5.41 -4.48 -1.51
C ILE A 73 5.45 -3.10 -2.17
N TYR A 74 6.23 -3.00 -3.23
CA TYR A 74 6.13 -1.93 -4.21
C TYR A 74 5.53 -2.48 -5.49
N SER A 75 4.46 -1.85 -5.98
CA SER A 75 3.87 -2.18 -7.28
C SER A 75 3.65 -0.94 -8.12
N ALA A 76 4.17 -0.96 -9.35
CA ALA A 76 3.91 0.07 -10.35
C ALA A 76 3.22 -0.55 -11.57
N GLY A 77 2.06 0.01 -11.94
CA GLY A 77 1.31 -0.39 -13.13
C GLY A 77 1.31 0.68 -14.21
N THR A 78 0.84 0.29 -15.39
CA THR A 78 0.29 1.22 -16.39
C THR A 78 -1.16 0.85 -16.72
N ASN A 79 -1.92 0.28 -15.77
CA ASN A 79 -3.32 -0.15 -15.94
C ASN A 79 -3.65 -0.71 -17.34
N ASP A 80 -3.25 -1.96 -17.59
CA ASP A 80 -3.73 -2.68 -18.78
C ASP A 80 -5.21 -3.00 -18.58
N ALA A 81 -6.07 -2.45 -19.45
CA ALA A 81 -7.52 -2.43 -19.23
C ALA A 81 -8.14 -3.82 -18.96
N GLY A 82 -8.66 -4.03 -17.76
CA GLY A 82 -9.57 -5.13 -17.41
C GLY A 82 -9.07 -6.13 -16.36
N ASP A 83 -7.80 -6.07 -15.97
CA ASP A 83 -7.21 -6.98 -14.98
C ASP A 83 -6.86 -6.27 -13.66
N MET A 84 -6.84 -7.02 -12.56
CA MET A 84 -6.44 -6.52 -11.24
C MET A 84 -4.92 -6.64 -11.11
N ASP A 85 -4.20 -5.53 -10.96
CA ASP A 85 -2.74 -5.54 -10.89
C ASP A 85 -2.24 -6.09 -9.54
N LEU A 86 -2.93 -5.75 -8.45
CA LEU A 86 -2.62 -6.22 -7.10
C LEU A 86 -3.85 -6.84 -6.44
N ASN A 87 -3.84 -8.16 -6.33
CA ASN A 87 -4.90 -8.95 -5.72
C ASN A 87 -4.36 -9.71 -4.51
N ILE A 88 -4.80 -9.35 -3.30
CA ILE A 88 -4.33 -9.96 -2.05
C ILE A 88 -5.51 -10.41 -1.21
N THR A 89 -5.50 -11.68 -0.81
CA THR A 89 -6.55 -12.28 0.02
C THR A 89 -5.98 -13.04 1.21
N ASN A 90 -6.66 -12.99 2.35
CA ASN A 90 -6.27 -13.68 3.58
C ASN A 90 -4.78 -13.45 3.93
N ALA A 91 -4.42 -12.21 4.24
CA ALA A 91 -3.03 -11.80 4.41
C ALA A 91 -2.78 -11.01 5.69
N ILE A 92 -1.55 -11.05 6.17
CA ILE A 92 -1.09 -10.25 7.31
C ILE A 92 0.13 -9.45 6.89
N PHE A 93 0.08 -8.13 7.09
CA PHE A 93 1.20 -7.22 6.96
C PHE A 93 1.50 -6.67 8.35
N ALA A 94 2.60 -7.13 8.95
CA ALA A 94 3.00 -6.75 10.28
C ALA A 94 4.40 -6.09 10.26
N ASN A 95 4.56 -5.00 11.01
CA ASN A 95 5.88 -4.40 11.28
C ASN A 95 6.68 -4.00 10.01
N ASN A 96 6.03 -3.74 8.89
CA ASN A 96 6.73 -3.37 7.66
C ASN A 96 7.01 -1.86 7.63
N ILE A 97 8.17 -1.48 7.11
CA ILE A 97 8.67 -0.09 7.19
C ILE A 97 9.13 0.42 5.82
N ALA A 98 8.62 1.58 5.43
CA ALA A 98 9.20 2.43 4.39
C ALA A 98 9.98 3.57 5.07
N ASN A 99 11.32 3.52 5.03
CA ASN A 99 12.19 4.42 5.82
C ASN A 99 12.26 5.85 5.29
N ASP A 100 12.21 6.04 3.97
CA ASP A 100 12.28 7.35 3.32
C ASP A 100 11.21 7.42 2.24
N GLY A 101 9.95 7.15 2.63
CA GLY A 101 8.93 6.83 1.65
C GLY A 101 7.53 6.53 2.14
N LYS A 102 6.69 6.24 1.16
CA LYS A 102 5.25 6.02 1.28
C LYS A 102 4.88 4.54 1.34
N GLY A 103 3.72 4.23 1.89
CA GLY A 103 3.17 2.89 1.91
C GLY A 103 4.00 1.98 2.81
N GLY A 104 3.87 2.12 4.13
CA GLY A 104 4.74 1.40 5.07
C GLY A 104 4.70 -0.11 4.89
N ALA A 105 3.55 -0.67 4.49
CA ALA A 105 3.49 -2.03 3.95
C ALA A 105 3.44 -2.04 2.42
N ILE A 106 2.44 -1.38 1.84
CA ILE A 106 2.16 -1.45 0.40
C ILE A 106 2.20 -0.04 -0.18
N TYR A 107 3.05 0.13 -1.19
CA TYR A 107 2.96 1.26 -2.10
C TYR A 107 2.49 0.78 -3.46
N SER A 108 1.47 1.44 -3.99
CA SER A 108 0.92 1.13 -5.30
C SER A 108 0.72 2.39 -6.12
N ILE A 109 1.25 2.38 -7.36
CA ILE A 109 1.07 3.47 -8.32
C ILE A 109 0.42 2.95 -9.60
N ASN A 110 -0.63 3.65 -10.08
CA ASN A 110 -1.30 3.37 -11.37
C ASN A 110 -1.81 1.92 -11.50
N ASN A 111 -2.35 1.36 -10.40
CA ASN A 111 -2.80 -0.03 -10.33
C ASN A 111 -4.27 -0.13 -9.92
N ASP A 112 -4.95 -1.14 -10.46
CA ASP A 112 -6.17 -1.66 -9.86
C ASP A 112 -5.82 -2.58 -8.68
N ILE A 113 -6.50 -2.38 -7.55
CA ILE A 113 -6.23 -3.07 -6.28
C ILE A 113 -7.48 -3.73 -5.71
N TYR A 114 -7.32 -4.98 -5.28
CA TYR A 114 -8.31 -5.72 -4.51
C TYR A 114 -7.64 -6.37 -3.29
N LEU A 115 -8.07 -5.93 -2.10
CA LEU A 115 -7.67 -6.50 -0.82
C LEU A 115 -8.90 -7.08 -0.13
N SER A 116 -8.82 -8.33 0.33
CA SER A 116 -9.88 -8.96 1.14
C SER A 116 -9.31 -9.77 2.28
N ASP A 117 -9.91 -9.66 3.47
CA ASP A 117 -9.51 -10.46 4.63
C ASP A 117 -8.04 -10.19 5.01
N VAL A 118 -7.65 -8.91 5.06
CA VAL A 118 -6.27 -8.50 5.31
C VAL A 118 -6.15 -7.83 6.68
N ILE A 119 -5.02 -8.05 7.35
CA ILE A 119 -4.65 -7.35 8.59
C ILE A 119 -3.39 -6.54 8.31
N PHE A 120 -3.44 -5.24 8.59
CA PHE A 120 -2.28 -4.36 8.63
C PHE A 120 -2.02 -3.96 10.07
N ASP A 121 -0.94 -4.46 10.67
CA ASP A 121 -0.56 -4.15 12.04
C ASP A 121 0.84 -3.51 12.12
N ASN A 122 0.94 -2.37 12.77
CA ASN A 122 2.21 -1.70 13.07
C ASN A 122 3.10 -1.46 11.83
N ASN A 123 2.51 -1.13 10.68
CA ASN A 123 3.27 -0.74 9.49
C ASN A 123 3.53 0.78 9.51
N GLN A 124 4.71 1.19 9.03
CA GLN A 124 5.21 2.54 9.25
C GLN A 124 5.80 3.17 7.99
N ALA A 125 5.43 4.42 7.71
CA ALA A 125 5.95 5.24 6.62
C ALA A 125 6.60 6.52 7.18
N TYR A 126 7.86 6.75 6.81
CA TYR A 126 8.68 7.87 7.30
C TYR A 126 9.04 8.83 6.17
N THR A 127 9.14 10.12 6.49
CA THR A 127 9.37 11.17 5.50
C THR A 127 10.80 11.14 4.99
N SER A 128 10.95 11.12 3.66
CA SER A 128 12.25 11.27 3.00
C SER A 128 12.80 12.67 3.28
N THR A 129 14.10 12.74 3.51
CA THR A 129 14.80 14.04 3.64
C THR A 129 14.91 14.83 2.33
N SER A 130 14.53 14.23 1.19
CA SER A 130 14.88 14.75 -0.14
C SER A 130 13.72 14.89 -1.13
N TYR A 131 12.66 14.08 -1.09
CA TYR A 131 11.67 14.08 -2.18
C TYR A 131 10.22 13.65 -1.87
N SER A 132 9.90 13.12 -0.69
CA SER A 132 8.51 12.73 -0.39
C SER A 132 8.16 12.69 1.09
N ASP A 133 6.93 13.08 1.41
CA ASP A 133 6.31 12.84 2.72
C ASP A 133 6.01 11.35 2.91
N GLY A 134 6.12 10.88 4.16
CA GLY A 134 5.83 9.49 4.54
C GLY A 134 4.34 9.23 4.67
N ASP A 135 3.63 9.12 3.54
CA ASP A 135 2.17 8.92 3.52
C ASP A 135 1.79 7.43 3.58
N GLY A 136 0.60 7.13 4.11
CA GLY A 136 0.02 5.79 4.06
C GLY A 136 0.80 4.78 4.90
N GLY A 137 0.70 4.86 6.23
CA GLY A 137 1.49 4.01 7.13
C GLY A 137 1.31 2.51 6.88
N ALA A 138 0.12 2.09 6.46
CA ALA A 138 -0.08 0.77 5.87
C ALA A 138 -0.01 0.82 4.34
N ILE A 139 -0.88 1.60 3.71
CA ILE A 139 -1.08 1.59 2.26
C ILE A 139 -1.07 3.02 1.73
N ASP A 140 -0.29 3.25 0.68
CA ASP A 140 -0.43 4.41 -0.21
C ASP A 140 -0.85 3.90 -1.61
N VAL A 141 -2.01 4.39 -2.08
CA VAL A 141 -2.50 4.19 -3.45
C VAL A 141 -2.52 5.52 -4.19
N THR A 142 -1.59 5.71 -5.11
CA THR A 142 -1.40 6.98 -5.83
C THR A 142 -1.57 6.79 -7.33
N ASP A 143 -2.28 7.71 -7.99
CA ASP A 143 -2.19 7.85 -9.44
C ASP A 143 -1.09 8.86 -9.82
N ASN A 144 -0.36 8.57 -10.89
CA ASN A 144 0.58 9.51 -11.46
C ASN A 144 -0.18 10.64 -12.19
N SER A 145 -0.16 11.83 -11.60
CA SER A 145 -0.81 13.02 -12.16
C SER A 145 -0.27 13.49 -13.52
N THR A 146 0.89 12.98 -13.95
CA THR A 146 1.48 13.26 -15.27
C THR A 146 1.17 12.20 -16.33
N ASP A 147 0.65 11.04 -15.92
CA ASP A 147 0.19 9.98 -16.80
C ASP A 147 -1.34 9.84 -16.66
N ASN A 148 -2.05 10.61 -17.47
CA ASN A 148 -3.51 10.58 -17.54
C ASN A 148 -4.06 9.44 -18.40
N THR A 149 -3.20 8.55 -18.91
CA THR A 149 -3.58 7.41 -19.74
C THR A 149 -3.73 6.12 -18.95
N HIS A 150 -3.16 6.04 -17.76
CA HIS A 150 -3.05 4.82 -16.96
C HIS A 150 -3.37 5.04 -15.48
N LEU A 151 -4.53 5.63 -15.21
CA LEU A 151 -5.01 5.90 -13.85
C LEU A 151 -5.65 4.66 -13.23
N SER A 152 -5.55 4.47 -11.91
CA SER A 152 -6.28 3.40 -11.20
C SER A 152 -7.79 3.54 -11.43
N GLY A 153 -8.38 2.51 -12.02
CA GLY A 153 -9.81 2.42 -12.26
C GLY A 153 -10.58 1.89 -11.06
N LYS A 154 -9.90 1.12 -10.18
CA LYS A 154 -10.56 0.38 -9.10
C LYS A 154 -9.64 0.11 -7.91
N THR A 155 -9.96 0.70 -6.76
CA THR A 155 -9.42 0.25 -5.47
C THR A 155 -10.56 -0.27 -4.60
N ILE A 156 -10.52 -1.56 -4.23
CA ILE A 156 -11.44 -2.17 -3.27
C ILE A 156 -10.65 -2.73 -2.10
N ILE A 157 -11.05 -2.35 -0.89
CA ILE A 157 -10.55 -2.94 0.35
C ILE A 157 -11.77 -3.48 1.12
N ASN A 158 -11.77 -4.77 1.40
CA ASN A 158 -12.88 -5.50 1.97
C ASN A 158 -12.46 -6.28 3.22
N ASN A 159 -13.28 -6.30 4.26
CA ASN A 159 -13.05 -7.07 5.49
C ASN A 159 -11.60 -6.96 6.00
N THR A 160 -11.12 -5.74 6.19
CA THR A 160 -9.70 -5.46 6.46
C THR A 160 -9.55 -4.65 7.75
N SER A 161 -8.56 -5.00 8.56
CA SER A 161 -8.24 -4.30 9.81
C SER A 161 -6.91 -3.56 9.72
N PHE A 162 -6.86 -2.36 10.29
CA PHE A 162 -5.69 -1.49 10.36
C PHE A 162 -5.45 -1.08 11.82
N THR A 163 -4.41 -1.63 12.43
CA THR A 163 -4.05 -1.39 13.83
C THR A 163 -2.62 -0.85 13.94
N ASN A 164 -2.39 0.16 14.78
CA ASN A 164 -1.07 0.72 15.06
C ASN A 164 -0.25 1.18 13.83
N ASN A 165 -0.87 1.37 12.67
CA ASN A 165 -0.15 1.85 11.49
C ASN A 165 0.13 3.35 11.64
N TYR A 166 1.29 3.79 11.18
CA TYR A 166 1.77 5.15 11.38
C TYR A 166 2.39 5.72 10.11
N ALA A 167 2.07 6.98 9.81
CA ALA A 167 2.71 7.75 8.75
C ALA A 167 3.15 9.09 9.34
N GLU A 168 4.38 9.53 9.04
CA GLU A 168 4.83 10.89 9.38
C GLU A 168 4.10 11.97 8.55
N GLY A 169 3.63 11.60 7.37
CA GLY A 169 2.83 12.44 6.48
C GLY A 169 1.31 12.22 6.66
N TYR A 170 0.60 12.14 5.54
CA TYR A 170 -0.85 11.96 5.49
C TYR A 170 -1.27 10.50 5.51
N GLY A 171 -2.47 10.21 6.03
CA GLY A 171 -3.07 8.88 5.95
C GLY A 171 -2.37 7.88 6.86
N GLY A 172 -2.50 8.07 8.18
CA GLY A 172 -1.84 7.26 9.22
C GLY A 172 -1.87 5.74 8.94
N ALA A 173 -3.00 5.21 8.46
CA ALA A 173 -3.05 3.87 7.88
C ALA A 173 -3.15 3.90 6.35
N ILE A 174 -4.14 4.60 5.79
CA ILE A 174 -4.42 4.61 4.36
C ILE A 174 -4.27 6.02 3.80
N TYR A 175 -3.46 6.15 2.75
CA TYR A 175 -3.43 7.32 1.89
C TYR A 175 -3.88 6.94 0.49
N THR A 176 -4.69 7.79 -0.13
CA THR A 176 -4.91 7.71 -1.57
C THR A 176 -4.97 9.08 -2.22
N SER A 177 -4.33 9.19 -3.38
CA SER A 177 -4.52 10.28 -4.35
C SER A 177 -4.89 9.75 -5.72
N SER A 178 -5.61 8.62 -5.74
CA SER A 178 -6.19 8.04 -6.93
C SER A 178 -7.32 8.91 -7.46
N THR A 179 -7.48 8.91 -8.78
CA THR A 179 -8.55 9.61 -9.47
C THR A 179 -9.92 8.99 -9.20
N THR A 180 -9.97 7.70 -8.89
CA THR A 180 -11.16 7.01 -8.41
C THR A 180 -11.14 6.90 -6.89
N SER A 181 -12.29 7.13 -6.24
CA SER A 181 -12.39 6.94 -4.79
C SER A 181 -12.34 5.44 -4.45
N PRO A 182 -11.61 5.03 -3.41
CA PRO A 182 -11.58 3.64 -2.99
C PRO A 182 -12.95 3.20 -2.46
N TYR A 183 -13.32 1.96 -2.73
CA TYR A 183 -14.45 1.28 -2.12
C TYR A 183 -13.97 0.56 -0.87
N LEU A 184 -14.42 1.02 0.28
CA LEU A 184 -14.05 0.48 1.59
C LEU A 184 -15.27 -0.26 2.15
N ILE A 185 -15.12 -1.54 2.46
CA ILE A 185 -16.22 -2.41 2.90
C ILE A 185 -15.75 -3.17 4.14
N ASP A 186 -16.52 -3.13 5.23
CA ASP A 186 -16.20 -3.84 6.47
C ASP A 186 -14.77 -3.55 6.98
N ILE A 187 -14.42 -2.27 7.10
CA ILE A 187 -13.09 -1.84 7.57
C ILE A 187 -13.10 -1.58 9.07
N SER A 188 -12.04 -2.03 9.75
CA SER A 188 -11.74 -1.69 11.14
C SER A 188 -10.44 -0.89 11.22
N VAL A 189 -10.46 0.27 11.89
CA VAL A 189 -9.25 1.01 12.31
C VAL A 189 -9.28 1.11 13.83
N ASP A 190 -8.11 1.04 14.48
CA ASP A 190 -8.05 1.07 15.95
C ASP A 190 -8.49 2.39 16.60
N ASP A 191 -8.75 2.30 17.91
CA ASP A 191 -9.18 3.40 18.79
C ASP A 191 -8.05 4.41 19.12
N ASN A 192 -6.79 4.12 18.77
CA ASN A 192 -5.64 5.01 18.95
C ASN A 192 -5.47 6.00 17.78
N TYR A 193 -6.53 6.21 16.97
CA TYR A 193 -6.60 7.23 15.92
C TYR A 193 -6.13 8.63 16.40
N ASP A 194 -6.21 8.91 17.70
CA ASP A 194 -5.68 10.12 18.36
C ASP A 194 -4.14 10.27 18.27
N GLN A 195 -3.37 9.16 18.25
CA GLN A 195 -1.90 9.19 18.06
C GLN A 195 -1.53 9.55 16.62
N ASN A 196 -2.39 9.20 15.68
CA ASN A 196 -2.22 9.48 14.26
C ASN A 196 -2.95 10.77 13.81
N ASN A 197 -3.66 11.44 14.72
CA ASN A 197 -4.38 12.71 14.56
C ASN A 197 -5.58 12.73 13.58
N GLY A 198 -6.18 11.61 13.15
CA GLY A 198 -7.30 11.72 12.18
C GLY A 198 -8.30 10.60 12.04
N VAL A 199 -9.29 10.91 11.19
CA VAL A 199 -10.63 10.30 11.11
C VAL A 199 -10.73 9.39 9.89
N MET A 200 -11.27 8.18 10.03
CA MET A 200 -11.82 7.44 8.90
C MET A 200 -13.28 7.88 8.70
N ILE A 201 -13.63 8.43 7.54
CA ILE A 201 -15.03 8.68 7.16
C ILE A 201 -15.43 7.65 6.11
N ASP A 202 -16.29 6.72 6.51
CA ASP A 202 -17.01 5.79 5.62
C ASP A 202 -18.45 6.32 5.44
N GLU A 203 -18.68 7.10 4.39
CA GLU A 203 -20.05 7.41 3.97
C GLU A 203 -20.43 6.53 2.76
N ASN A 204 -21.23 5.50 3.02
CA ASN A 204 -21.80 4.60 2.00
C ASN A 204 -20.75 3.74 1.25
N ASN A 205 -19.76 3.17 1.95
CA ASN A 205 -18.67 2.38 1.36
C ASN A 205 -17.77 3.18 0.40
N SER A 206 -17.79 4.51 0.53
CA SER A 206 -17.01 5.46 -0.25
C SER A 206 -16.35 6.44 0.70
N ALA A 207 -15.06 6.66 0.50
CA ALA A 207 -14.34 7.69 1.22
C ALA A 207 -14.80 9.08 0.72
N SER A 208 -15.80 9.68 1.35
CA SER A 208 -16.21 11.07 1.11
C SER A 208 -15.46 11.99 2.09
N GLY A 209 -14.82 13.04 1.55
CA GLY A 209 -14.16 14.05 2.36
C GLY A 209 -15.17 14.96 3.05
N TYR A 210 -14.87 15.42 4.27
CA TYR A 210 -15.61 16.51 4.91
C TYR A 210 -14.87 17.84 4.84
N ASP A 211 -15.68 18.89 5.01
CA ASP A 211 -15.46 20.34 5.18
C ASP A 211 -14.37 20.80 6.18
N HIS A 212 -13.44 19.92 6.55
CA HIS A 212 -12.25 20.25 7.33
C HIS A 212 -11.02 20.11 6.44
N SER A 213 -10.15 21.11 6.51
CA SER A 213 -8.90 21.13 5.74
C SER A 213 -8.12 19.85 6.00
N ALA A 214 -7.72 19.18 4.93
CA ALA A 214 -6.61 18.23 4.96
C ALA A 214 -5.46 18.79 5.81
N THR A 215 -5.07 18.11 6.88
CA THR A 215 -3.85 18.44 7.61
C THR A 215 -2.91 17.25 7.51
N ALA A 216 -1.61 17.48 7.59
CA ALA A 216 -0.53 16.47 7.65
C ALA A 216 -0.63 15.52 8.87
N ALA A 217 -1.82 15.45 9.46
CA ALA A 217 -2.16 14.78 10.68
C ALA A 217 -3.38 13.86 10.47
N ALA A 218 -3.80 13.52 9.24
CA ALA A 218 -4.97 12.65 9.04
C ALA A 218 -4.62 11.17 9.31
N GLY A 219 -4.96 10.68 10.50
CA GLY A 219 -4.46 9.43 11.08
C GLY A 219 -5.10 8.09 10.76
N GLY A 220 -6.20 8.06 10.01
CA GLY A 220 -6.85 6.80 9.61
C GLY A 220 -6.83 6.64 8.10
N LEU A 221 -7.47 7.58 7.41
CA LEU A 221 -7.63 7.59 5.97
C LEU A 221 -7.50 9.03 5.45
N TYR A 222 -6.77 9.22 4.35
CA TYR A 222 -6.72 10.47 3.62
C TYR A 222 -6.99 10.25 2.14
N VAL A 223 -7.92 11.03 1.57
CA VAL A 223 -8.23 11.05 0.13
C VAL A 223 -7.93 12.43 -0.43
N TYR A 224 -6.86 12.52 -1.23
CA TYR A 224 -6.55 13.72 -1.99
C TYR A 224 -7.40 13.78 -3.26
N ARG A 225 -8.06 14.92 -3.52
CA ARG A 225 -8.73 15.21 -4.80
C ARG A 225 -8.05 16.42 -5.44
N SER A 226 -7.43 16.21 -6.61
CA SER A 226 -6.90 17.29 -7.46
C SER A 226 -8.00 18.01 -8.21
#